data_AF-A0A2E0K3N3-F1
#
_entry.id   AF-A0A2E0K3N3-F1
#
_cell.length_a   1.000
_cell.length_b   1.000
_cell.length_c   1.000
_cell.angle_alpha   90.00
_cell.angle_beta   90.00
_cell.angle_gamma   90.00
#
_symmetry.space_group_name_H-M   'P 1'
#
loop_
_entity.id
_entity.type
_entity.pdbx_description
1 polymer ?
#
loop_
_entity_poly.entity_id
_entity_poly.type
_entity_poly.pdbx_seq_one_letter_code
_entity_poly.pdbx_strand_id
1 'polypeptide(L)'
;MRRATVLLTTCLFLFTALAGCLETFSSDSAPTVSMTVSPSGTIKVGESVQFTATGNDPDGDPLSFTWNFGDGNTGTGQMTNHIYNSQGSFTVTLCVSSTDFEVCEDRSVTVVAADAAEPTASIVTY
;
A
#
# COMPACT_ATOMS: atom_id res chain seq x y z
N MET A 1 83.14 20.95 -0.62
CA MET A 1 83.74 19.73 -1.21
C MET A 1 82.68 18.64 -1.29
N ARG A 2 82.59 18.00 -2.46
CA ARG A 2 81.87 16.75 -2.82
C ARG A 2 80.34 16.77 -2.89
N ARG A 3 79.91 16.67 -4.15
CA ARG A 3 78.59 16.33 -4.70
C ARG A 3 78.20 14.88 -4.35
N ALA A 4 76.91 14.60 -4.21
CA ALA A 4 76.30 13.31 -4.49
C ALA A 4 74.81 13.57 -4.83
N THR A 5 74.46 13.68 -6.11
CA THR A 5 73.93 12.61 -6.97
C THR A 5 72.47 12.26 -6.65
N VAL A 6 71.62 12.69 -7.58
CA VAL A 6 70.20 12.36 -7.74
C VAL A 6 70.04 10.84 -7.91
N LEU A 7 69.13 10.22 -7.14
CA LEU A 7 68.49 8.97 -7.54
C LEU A 7 66.97 9.20 -7.62
N LEU A 8 66.49 9.11 -8.84
CA LEU A 8 65.08 9.08 -9.25
C LEU A 8 64.46 7.77 -8.76
N THR A 9 63.44 7.79 -7.91
CA THR A 9 62.62 6.59 -7.62
C THR A 9 61.19 6.98 -7.27
N THR A 10 60.35 6.94 -8.30
CA THR A 10 58.95 6.49 -8.30
C THR A 10 58.00 7.08 -7.25
N CYS A 11 57.24 8.07 -7.70
CA CYS A 11 55.90 8.39 -7.22
C CYS A 11 55.01 7.13 -7.35
N LEU A 12 54.72 6.45 -6.24
CA LEU A 12 53.64 5.48 -6.16
C LEU A 12 52.74 5.91 -5.00
N PHE A 13 51.74 6.73 -5.33
CA PHE A 13 50.57 6.95 -4.49
C PHE A 13 49.93 5.59 -4.22
N LEU A 14 50.24 4.94 -3.09
CA LEU A 14 49.33 3.96 -2.53
C LEU A 14 48.20 4.73 -1.86
N PHE A 15 47.21 5.11 -2.66
CA PHE A 15 45.83 5.22 -2.19
C PHE A 15 45.47 3.83 -1.65
N THR A 16 45.56 3.64 -0.34
CA THR A 16 44.91 2.51 0.31
C THR A 16 43.41 2.73 0.10
N ALA A 17 42.87 2.08 -0.91
CA ALA A 17 41.45 2.06 -1.21
C ALA A 17 40.71 1.62 0.05
N LEU A 18 39.89 2.53 0.57
CA LEU A 18 38.90 2.28 1.60
C LEU A 18 37.81 1.39 0.98
N ALA A 19 38.11 0.10 0.78
CA ALA A 19 37.14 -0.89 0.34
C ALA A 19 36.55 -1.54 1.58
N GLY A 20 35.30 -1.21 1.92
CA GLY A 20 34.60 -1.97 2.96
C GLY A 20 33.21 -1.50 3.38
N CYS A 21 32.86 -0.24 3.23
CA CYS A 21 31.47 0.21 3.43
C CYS A 21 30.83 0.49 2.08
N LEU A 22 30.66 -0.57 1.27
CA LEU A 22 29.64 -0.52 0.23
C LEU A 22 28.32 -0.76 0.98
N GLU A 23 27.79 0.29 1.59
CA GLU A 23 26.38 0.30 1.96
C GLU A 23 25.64 0.18 0.63
N THR A 24 25.06 -1.00 0.40
CA THR A 24 24.10 -1.21 -0.67
C THR A 24 22.98 -0.19 -0.46
N PHE A 25 23.01 0.91 -1.19
CA PHE A 25 21.81 1.72 -1.42
C PHE A 25 20.88 0.83 -2.26
N SER A 26 20.16 -0.08 -1.60
CA SER A 26 19.00 -0.72 -2.21
C SER A 26 18.00 0.41 -2.39
N SER A 27 17.69 0.75 -3.63
CA SER A 27 16.61 1.70 -3.91
C SER A 27 15.30 0.95 -3.73
N ASP A 28 14.82 0.88 -2.50
CA ASP A 28 13.52 0.28 -2.21
C ASP A 28 12.40 1.08 -2.90
N SER A 29 11.37 0.38 -3.36
CA SER A 29 10.24 0.93 -4.11
C SER A 29 8.95 0.77 -3.33
N ALA A 30 8.14 1.82 -3.27
CA ALA A 30 6.83 1.72 -2.65
C ALA A 30 5.94 0.66 -3.32
N PRO A 31 5.11 -0.06 -2.54
CA PRO A 31 4.21 -1.05 -3.11
C PRO A 31 3.09 -0.39 -3.92
N THR A 32 2.54 -1.17 -4.85
CA THR A 32 1.26 -0.87 -5.51
C THR A 32 0.14 -1.58 -4.76
N VAL A 33 -1.00 -0.89 -4.61
CA VAL A 33 -2.17 -1.43 -3.91
C VAL A 33 -3.44 -1.18 -4.71
N SER A 34 -4.38 -2.11 -4.62
CA SER A 34 -5.77 -1.93 -5.06
C SER A 34 -6.73 -2.68 -4.14
N MET A 35 -7.98 -2.23 -4.07
CA MET A 35 -9.04 -2.94 -3.36
C MET A 35 -10.27 -3.27 -4.21
N THR A 36 -10.96 -4.34 -3.82
CA THR A 36 -12.29 -4.72 -4.34
C THR A 36 -13.27 -4.96 -3.18
N VAL A 37 -14.56 -4.72 -3.45
CA VAL A 37 -15.64 -4.80 -2.47
C VAL A 37 -16.76 -5.67 -3.04
N SER A 38 -17.25 -6.63 -2.24
CA SER A 38 -18.34 -7.52 -2.60
C SER A 38 -19.39 -7.58 -1.48
N PRO A 39 -20.69 -7.41 -1.76
CA PRO A 39 -21.27 -7.23 -3.09
C PRO A 39 -20.93 -5.87 -3.70
N SER A 40 -20.95 -5.80 -5.02
CA SER A 40 -20.86 -4.54 -5.76
C SER A 40 -22.25 -3.91 -5.88
N GLY A 41 -22.37 -2.61 -5.57
CA GLY A 41 -23.62 -1.86 -5.70
C GLY A 41 -24.15 -1.37 -4.37
N THR A 42 -25.48 -1.39 -4.20
CA THR A 42 -26.15 -0.97 -2.97
C THR A 42 -25.99 -2.04 -1.89
N ILE A 43 -25.32 -1.68 -0.79
CA ILE A 43 -25.17 -2.54 0.40
C ILE A 43 -26.27 -2.18 1.40
N LYS A 44 -26.87 -3.18 2.06
CA LYS A 44 -27.88 -2.95 3.10
C LYS A 44 -27.28 -3.06 4.50
N VAL A 45 -27.84 -2.31 5.45
CA VAL A 45 -27.51 -2.48 6.88
C VAL A 45 -27.65 -3.95 7.29
N GLY A 46 -26.65 -4.47 8.00
CA GLY A 46 -26.62 -5.86 8.45
C GLY A 46 -26.11 -6.88 7.42
N GLU A 47 -25.82 -6.45 6.19
CA GLU A 47 -25.22 -7.30 5.18
C GLU A 47 -23.71 -7.46 5.41
N SER A 48 -23.18 -8.67 5.19
CA SER A 48 -21.74 -8.93 5.25
C SER A 48 -21.07 -8.48 3.96
N VAL A 49 -20.16 -7.52 4.07
CA VAL A 49 -19.37 -6.99 2.98
C VAL A 49 -17.96 -7.56 3.05
N GLN A 50 -17.50 -8.18 1.98
CA GLN A 50 -16.12 -8.65 1.85
C GLN A 50 -15.25 -7.61 1.16
N PHE A 51 -14.13 -7.31 1.79
CA PHE A 51 -13.06 -6.46 1.27
C PHE A 51 -11.86 -7.32 0.93
N THR A 52 -11.35 -7.17 -0.29
CA THR A 52 -10.17 -7.89 -0.77
C THR A 52 -9.15 -6.89 -1.29
N ALA A 53 -7.94 -6.94 -0.74
CA ALA A 53 -6.78 -6.18 -1.19
C ALA A 53 -5.96 -6.99 -2.19
N THR A 54 -5.31 -6.29 -3.11
CA THR A 54 -4.18 -6.79 -3.88
C THR A 54 -3.03 -5.82 -3.69
N GLY A 55 -1.87 -6.34 -3.30
CA GLY A 55 -0.65 -5.57 -3.12
C GLY A 55 0.51 -6.22 -3.87
N ASN A 56 1.38 -5.42 -4.47
CA ASN A 56 2.64 -5.88 -5.04
C ASN A 56 3.75 -4.90 -4.70
N ASP A 57 4.77 -5.41 -4.01
CA ASP A 57 6.03 -4.72 -3.81
C ASP A 57 7.02 -5.08 -4.93
N PRO A 58 7.59 -4.12 -5.68
CA PRO A 58 8.54 -4.41 -6.75
C PRO A 58 9.81 -5.12 -6.30
N ASP A 59 10.23 -4.89 -5.05
CA ASP A 59 11.46 -5.42 -4.47
C ASP A 59 11.21 -6.77 -3.76
N GLY A 60 9.94 -7.19 -3.67
CA GLY A 60 9.51 -8.48 -3.15
C GLY A 60 9.39 -8.49 -1.62
N ASP A 61 9.33 -7.31 -1.01
CA ASP A 61 9.18 -7.18 0.43
C ASP A 61 7.83 -7.72 0.94
N PRO A 62 7.82 -8.28 2.17
CA PRO A 62 6.58 -8.76 2.76
C PRO A 62 5.63 -7.60 3.03
N LEU A 63 4.36 -7.77 2.62
CA LEU A 63 3.32 -6.77 2.78
C LEU A 63 2.40 -7.08 3.96
N SER A 64 2.03 -6.03 4.69
CA SER A 64 0.98 -6.05 5.71
C SER A 64 -0.20 -5.20 5.27
N PHE A 65 -1.42 -5.61 5.64
CA PHE A 65 -2.67 -4.99 5.16
C PHE A 65 -3.54 -4.61 6.36
N THR A 66 -3.94 -3.35 6.42
CA THR A 66 -4.85 -2.81 7.45
C THR A 66 -6.01 -2.08 6.80
N TRP A 67 -7.16 -2.14 7.46
CA TRP A 67 -8.40 -1.57 6.97
C TRP A 67 -9.02 -0.67 8.05
N ASN A 68 -9.52 0.49 7.64
CA ASN A 68 -10.49 1.28 8.38
C ASN A 68 -11.77 1.34 7.57
N PHE A 69 -12.89 0.89 8.13
CA PHE A 69 -14.15 0.83 7.39
C PHE A 69 -14.93 2.15 7.41
N GLY A 70 -14.41 3.20 8.06
CA GLY A 70 -15.03 4.52 8.11
C GLY A 70 -16.19 4.65 9.11
N ASP A 71 -16.53 3.57 9.81
CA ASP A 71 -17.56 3.53 10.87
C ASP A 71 -16.98 3.38 12.28
N GLY A 72 -15.64 3.50 12.41
CA GLY A 72 -14.90 3.31 13.64
C GLY A 72 -14.37 1.89 13.87
N ASN A 73 -14.73 0.93 13.00
CA ASN A 73 -14.19 -0.42 13.04
C ASN A 73 -12.99 -0.57 12.09
N THR A 74 -12.14 -1.54 12.40
CA THR A 74 -10.91 -1.85 11.65
C THR A 74 -10.81 -3.33 11.32
N GLY A 75 -10.03 -3.66 10.29
CA GLY A 75 -9.71 -5.02 9.91
C GLY A 75 -8.23 -5.18 9.53
N THR A 76 -7.77 -6.42 9.37
CA THR A 76 -6.41 -6.74 8.94
C THR A 76 -6.40 -7.89 7.95
N GLY A 77 -5.33 -7.99 7.17
CA GLY A 77 -5.11 -9.06 6.22
C GLY A 77 -5.66 -8.73 4.83
N GLN A 78 -5.25 -9.54 3.86
CA GLN A 78 -5.56 -9.31 2.45
C GLN A 78 -7.05 -9.51 2.13
N MET A 79 -7.78 -10.28 2.94
CA MET A 79 -9.22 -10.46 2.87
C MET A 79 -9.83 -10.29 4.25
N THR A 80 -10.90 -9.49 4.34
CA THR A 80 -11.63 -9.26 5.59
C THR A 80 -13.12 -9.05 5.31
N ASN A 81 -13.98 -9.36 6.27
CA ASN A 81 -15.42 -9.13 6.18
C ASN A 81 -15.82 -8.09 7.23
N HIS A 82 -16.77 -7.23 6.87
CA HIS A 82 -17.32 -6.21 7.77
C HIS A 82 -18.84 -6.08 7.60
N ILE A 83 -19.53 -5.69 8.67
CA ILE A 83 -20.98 -5.44 8.68
C ILE A 83 -21.23 -4.02 9.18
N TYR A 84 -21.89 -3.20 8.36
CA TYR A 84 -22.32 -1.87 8.74
C TYR A 84 -23.66 -1.92 9.48
N ASN A 85 -23.70 -1.33 10.68
CA ASN A 85 -24.89 -1.29 11.54
C ASN A 85 -25.75 -0.03 11.35
N SER A 86 -25.35 0.86 10.45
CA SER A 86 -26.06 2.11 10.16
C SER A 86 -25.95 2.44 8.68
N GLN A 87 -27.00 3.04 8.14
CA GLN A 87 -26.97 3.55 6.78
C GLN A 87 -26.10 4.80 6.70
N GLY A 88 -25.45 5.04 5.56
CA GLY A 88 -24.54 6.15 5.37
C GLY A 88 -23.59 5.93 4.20
N SER A 89 -22.79 6.96 3.91
CA SER A 89 -21.60 6.80 3.07
C SER A 89 -20.39 6.68 3.99
N PHE A 90 -19.62 5.62 3.81
CA PHE A 90 -18.43 5.31 4.58
C PHE A 90 -17.21 5.35 3.66
N THR A 91 -16.16 6.05 4.10
CA THR A 91 -14.85 5.99 3.43
C THR A 91 -14.07 4.84 4.01
N VAL A 92 -13.89 3.80 3.19
CA VAL A 92 -13.04 2.65 3.52
C VAL A 92 -11.62 2.97 3.11
N THR A 93 -10.69 2.91 4.05
CA THR A 93 -9.27 3.12 3.82
C THR A 93 -8.53 1.79 3.96
N LEU A 94 -7.83 1.37 2.92
CA LEU A 94 -6.86 0.28 2.94
C LEU A 94 -5.48 0.89 3.04
N CYS A 95 -4.68 0.51 4.04
CA CYS A 95 -3.25 0.85 4.09
C CYS A 95 -2.43 -0.43 3.98
N VAL A 96 -1.44 -0.40 3.09
CA VAL A 96 -0.50 -1.49 2.84
C VAL A 96 0.91 -1.01 3.14
N SER A 97 1.57 -1.70 4.06
CA SER A 97 2.93 -1.36 4.49
C SER A 97 3.92 -2.44 4.09
N SER A 98 5.05 -2.03 3.51
CA SER A 98 6.27 -2.83 3.30
C SER A 98 7.30 -2.47 4.38
N THR A 99 8.58 -2.79 4.18
CA THR A 99 9.66 -2.47 5.14
C THR A 99 9.81 -0.95 5.33
N ASP A 100 9.86 -0.20 4.23
CA ASP A 100 10.17 1.24 4.25
C ASP A 100 9.00 2.14 3.82
N PHE A 101 7.92 1.56 3.29
CA PHE A 101 6.79 2.32 2.74
C PHE A 101 5.44 1.94 3.34
N GLU A 102 4.53 2.90 3.31
CA GLU A 102 3.10 2.70 3.54
C GLU A 102 2.31 3.45 2.48
N VAL A 103 1.39 2.74 1.82
CA VAL A 103 0.53 3.29 0.78
C VAL A 103 -0.92 3.02 1.16
N CYS A 104 -1.74 4.07 1.17
CA CYS A 104 -3.16 3.95 1.44
C CYS A 104 -4.02 4.29 0.22
N GLU A 105 -5.13 3.57 0.06
CA GLU A 105 -6.17 3.82 -0.94
C GLU A 105 -7.52 3.98 -0.22
N ASP A 106 -8.32 4.96 -0.66
CA ASP A 106 -9.66 5.20 -0.15
C ASP A 106 -10.73 4.75 -1.17
N ARG A 107 -11.84 4.20 -0.66
CA ARG A 107 -13.02 3.86 -1.45
C ARG A 107 -14.31 4.18 -0.70
N SER A 108 -15.24 4.88 -1.36
CA SER A 108 -16.56 5.12 -0.78
C SER A 108 -17.46 3.89 -0.94
N VAL A 109 -18.13 3.53 0.16
CA VAL A 109 -19.17 2.50 0.23
C VAL A 109 -20.45 3.16 0.71
N THR A 110 -21.54 2.98 -0.04
CA THR A 110 -22.87 3.48 0.35
C THR A 110 -23.70 2.34 0.90
N VAL A 111 -24.16 2.52 2.14
CA VAL A 111 -25.04 1.59 2.86
C VAL A 111 -26.41 2.23 3.01
N VAL A 112 -27.45 1.51 2.63
CA VAL A 112 -28.86 1.94 2.77
C VAL A 112 -29.55 1.18 3.89
N ALA A 113 -30.70 1.67 4.35
CA ALA A 113 -31.53 0.98 5.33
C ALA A 113 -31.84 -0.47 4.92
N ALA A 114 -31.97 -1.37 5.91
CA ALA A 114 -32.21 -2.79 5.67
C ALA A 114 -33.51 -3.06 4.89
N ASP A 115 -34.50 -2.18 5.03
CA ASP A 115 -35.81 -2.23 4.36
C ASP A 115 -35.87 -1.42 3.06
N ALA A 116 -34.74 -0.88 2.59
CA ALA A 116 -34.70 -0.14 1.34
C ALA A 116 -35.12 -1.03 0.16
N ALA A 117 -36.12 -0.54 -0.58
CA ALA A 117 -36.54 -1.13 -1.84
C ALA A 117 -35.51 -0.85 -2.94
N GLU A 118 -35.27 -1.82 -3.82
CA GLU A 118 -34.44 -1.62 -5.00
C GLU A 118 -35.05 -0.52 -5.89
N PRO A 119 -34.23 0.34 -6.52
CA PRO A 119 -34.74 1.35 -7.45
C PRO A 119 -35.42 0.66 -8.63
N THR A 120 -36.73 0.89 -8.82
CA THR A 120 -37.47 0.36 -9.97
C THR A 120 -37.44 1.41 -11.09
N ALA A 121 -36.68 1.15 -12.14
CA ALA A 121 -36.73 1.95 -13.36
C ALA A 121 -37.78 1.37 -14.32
N SER A 122 -38.78 2.16 -14.69
CA SER A 122 -39.74 1.82 -15.74
C SER A 122 -39.51 2.74 -16.94
N ILE A 123 -39.32 2.17 -18.13
CA ILE A 123 -39.32 2.95 -19.36
C ILE A 123 -40.76 3.15 -19.81
N VAL A 124 -41.16 4.41 -20.02
CA VAL A 124 -42.47 4.75 -20.61
C VAL A 124 -42.24 5.02 -22.10
N THR A 125 -42.78 4.15 -22.95
CA THR A 125 -42.86 4.41 -24.40
C THR A 125 -44.14 5.18 -24.70
N TYR A 126 -44.02 6.32 -25.37
CA TYR A 126 -45.12 7.12 -25.92
C TYR A 126 -45.47 6.68 -27.34
#